data_AF-A0A126V245-F1
#
_entry.id   AF-A0A126V245-F1
#
_cell.length_a   1.000
_cell.length_b   1.000
_cell.length_c   1.000
_cell.angle_alpha   90.00
_cell.angle_beta   90.00
_cell.angle_gamma   90.00
#
_symmetry.space_group_name_H-M   'P 1'
#
loop_
_entity.id
_entity.type
_entity.pdbx_description
1 polymer ?
#
loop_
_entity_poly.entity_id
_entity_poly.type
_entity_poly.pdbx_seq_one_letter_code
_entity_poly.pdbx_strand_id
1 'polypeptide(L)'
;MMLLPLLLFTPVLLYVAQSDLRWMRIPNTASLLGIGLFVVTIPLIGLEEAISRILPALIVFCIGFALFLLRIFAGGDVKILAVLMLFIPSGTLSLFALVFSGAMLLGIVAVTGTRALALPQLRGWVSMRARGLMPMGLSISLAGIGHLAVLYALKTSSLMP
;
A
#
# COMPACT_ATOMS: atom_id res chain seq x y z
N MET A 1 17.24 -7.90 -7.44
CA MET A 1 17.21 -6.44 -7.65
C MET A 1 15.78 -5.91 -7.69
N MET A 2 14.84 -6.59 -8.36
CA MET A 2 13.44 -6.13 -8.53
C MET A 2 12.62 -5.86 -7.25
N LEU A 3 12.98 -6.47 -6.11
CA LEU A 3 12.32 -6.29 -4.81
C LEU A 3 12.88 -5.11 -3.99
N LEU A 4 14.10 -4.65 -4.33
CA LEU A 4 14.79 -3.63 -3.55
C LEU A 4 14.02 -2.30 -3.48
N PRO A 5 13.39 -1.80 -4.57
CA PRO A 5 12.59 -0.59 -4.48
C PRO A 5 11.46 -0.70 -3.46
N LEU A 6 10.74 -1.83 -3.44
CA LEU A 6 9.63 -2.07 -2.51
C LEU A 6 10.13 -2.17 -1.06
N LEU A 7 11.29 -2.80 -0.84
CA LEU A 7 11.96 -2.81 0.46
C LEU A 7 12.28 -1.38 0.94
N LEU A 8 12.84 -0.55 0.06
CA LEU A 8 13.15 0.85 0.38
C LEU A 8 11.89 1.70 0.62
N PHE A 9 10.77 1.35 0.01
CA PHE A 9 9.48 2.04 0.19
C PHE A 9 8.76 1.63 1.49
N THR A 10 9.16 0.51 2.11
CA THR A 10 8.51 -0.03 3.31
C THR A 10 8.42 0.96 4.49
N PRO A 11 9.45 1.77 4.83
CA PRO A 11 9.33 2.78 5.87
C PRO A 11 8.24 3.83 5.59
N VAL A 12 8.06 4.19 4.31
CA VAL A 12 6.99 5.13 3.91
C VAL A 12 5.61 4.47 4.09
N LEU A 13 5.47 3.19 3.76
CA LEU A 13 4.24 2.43 4.01
C LEU A 13 3.92 2.35 5.52
N LEU A 14 4.92 2.11 6.36
CA LEU A 14 4.72 2.12 7.82
C LEU A 14 4.25 3.50 8.33
N TYR A 15 4.84 4.58 7.81
CA TYR A 15 4.42 5.94 8.11
C TYR A 15 2.99 6.21 7.63
N VAL A 16 2.60 5.73 6.44
CA VAL A 16 1.24 5.83 5.90
C VAL A 16 0.25 5.10 6.82
N ALA A 17 0.51 3.85 7.17
CA ALA A 17 -0.34 3.07 8.07
C ALA A 17 -0.53 3.76 9.42
N GLN A 18 0.57 4.26 10.02
CA GLN A 18 0.51 4.97 11.28
C GLN A 18 -0.28 6.28 11.17
N SER A 19 -0.05 7.05 10.11
CA SER A 19 -0.72 8.33 9.89
C SER A 19 -2.22 8.15 9.67
N ASP A 20 -2.58 7.15 8.90
CA ASP A 20 -3.95 6.81 8.58
C ASP A 20 -4.70 6.30 9.83
N LEU A 21 -4.06 5.46 10.65
CA LEU A 21 -4.64 5.03 11.91
C LEU A 21 -4.80 6.17 12.93
N ARG A 22 -3.80 7.05 13.06
CA ARG A 22 -3.85 8.12 14.07
C ARG A 22 -4.77 9.26 13.67
N TRP A 23 -4.70 9.70 12.41
CA TRP A 23 -5.32 10.94 11.94
C TRP A 23 -6.30 10.74 10.78
N MET A 24 -6.48 9.53 10.25
CA MET A 24 -7.29 9.25 9.05
C MET A 24 -6.89 10.16 7.87
N ARG A 25 -5.59 10.41 7.76
CA ARG A 25 -5.00 11.29 6.75
C ARG A 25 -3.70 10.70 6.25
N ILE A 26 -3.63 10.57 4.93
CA ILE A 26 -2.40 10.21 4.23
C ILE A 26 -1.79 11.50 3.68
N PRO A 27 -0.63 11.94 4.18
CA PRO A 27 -0.04 13.21 3.77
C PRO A 27 0.49 13.10 2.33
N ASN A 28 0.31 14.17 1.54
CA ASN A 28 0.82 14.22 0.16
C ASN A 28 2.34 14.00 0.08
N THR A 29 3.07 14.35 1.14
CA THR A 29 4.51 14.11 1.26
C THR A 29 4.86 12.63 1.13
N ALA A 30 4.02 11.71 1.64
CA ALA A 30 4.28 10.27 1.49
C ALA A 30 4.22 9.83 0.02
N SER A 31 3.24 10.33 -0.74
CA SER A 31 3.14 10.07 -2.18
C SER A 31 4.31 10.67 -2.95
N LEU A 32 4.70 11.91 -2.64
CA LEU A 32 5.85 12.58 -3.27
C LEU A 32 7.17 11.86 -2.98
N LEU A 33 7.37 11.44 -1.73
CA LEU A 33 8.54 10.63 -1.34
C LEU A 33 8.57 9.30 -2.10
N GLY A 34 7.42 8.62 -2.24
CA GLY A 34 7.34 7.39 -3.02
C GLY A 34 7.67 7.60 -4.50
N ILE A 35 7.17 8.66 -5.12
CA ILE A 35 7.53 8.99 -6.52
C ILE A 35 9.03 9.28 -6.65
N GLY A 36 9.58 10.11 -5.76
CA GLY A 36 11.01 10.42 -5.76
C GLY A 36 11.88 9.17 -5.57
N LEU A 37 11.47 8.29 -4.65
CA LEU A 37 12.16 7.02 -4.43
C LEU A 37 12.09 6.10 -5.66
N PHE A 38 10.93 6.01 -6.31
CA PHE A 38 10.79 5.22 -7.54
C PHE A 38 11.77 5.71 -8.61
N VAL A 39 11.82 7.02 -8.86
CA VAL A 39 12.73 7.64 -9.84
C VAL A 39 14.20 7.29 -9.54
N VAL A 40 14.63 7.42 -8.28
CA VAL A 40 15.99 7.07 -7.86
C VAL A 40 16.29 5.59 -8.05
N THR A 41 15.28 4.72 -7.96
CA THR A 41 15.45 3.27 -8.11
C THR A 41 15.37 2.76 -9.55
N ILE A 42 15.03 3.60 -10.55
CA ILE A 42 14.94 3.21 -11.97
C ILE A 42 16.23 2.50 -12.46
N PRO A 43 17.45 3.02 -12.20
CA PRO A 43 18.69 2.36 -12.65
C PRO A 43 18.88 0.94 -12.08
N LEU A 44 18.23 0.61 -10.96
CA LEU A 44 18.35 -0.68 -10.28
C LEU A 44 17.43 -1.76 -10.87
N ILE A 45 16.32 -1.34 -11.50
CA ILE A 45 15.34 -2.25 -12.10
C ILE A 45 15.39 -2.27 -13.63
N GLY A 46 16.00 -1.26 -14.25
CA GLY A 46 16.05 -1.09 -15.70
C GLY A 46 14.86 -0.29 -16.24
N LEU A 47 15.07 0.42 -17.35
CA LEU A 47 14.05 1.29 -17.95
C LEU A 47 12.82 0.53 -18.44
N GLU A 48 13.02 -0.65 -19.04
CA GLU A 48 11.93 -1.47 -19.57
C GLU A 48 10.94 -1.89 -18.47
N GLU A 49 11.46 -2.38 -17.34
CA GLU A 49 10.65 -2.72 -16.17
C GLU A 49 10.07 -1.48 -15.49
N ALA A 50 10.78 -0.35 -15.46
CA ALA A 50 10.21 0.88 -14.91
C ALA A 50 8.97 1.32 -15.72
N ILE A 51 9.05 1.29 -17.05
CA ILE A 51 7.94 1.63 -17.94
C ILE A 51 6.78 0.65 -17.77
N SER A 52 7.05 -0.65 -17.64
CA SER A 52 6.03 -1.67 -17.45
C SER A 52 5.24 -1.52 -16.14
N ARG A 53 5.83 -0.87 -15.12
CA ARG A 53 5.16 -0.54 -13.85
C ARG A 53 4.36 0.76 -13.87
N ILE A 54 4.71 1.70 -14.74
CA ILE A 54 4.00 2.99 -14.88
C ILE A 54 2.58 2.78 -15.39
N LEU A 55 2.38 1.89 -16.38
CA LEU A 55 1.06 1.68 -16.97
C LEU A 55 0.03 1.16 -15.93
N PRO A 56 0.29 0.09 -15.14
CA PRO A 56 -0.58 -0.33 -14.05
C PRO A 56 -0.81 0.77 -13.00
N ALA A 57 0.21 1.56 -12.66
CA ALA A 57 0.08 2.66 -11.71
C ALA A 57 -0.88 3.75 -12.21
N LEU A 58 -0.78 4.11 -13.49
CA LEU A 58 -1.70 5.06 -14.13
C LEU A 58 -3.13 4.50 -14.20
N ILE A 59 -3.30 3.24 -14.56
CA ILE A 59 -4.63 2.60 -14.60
C ILE A 59 -5.28 2.63 -13.22
N VAL A 60 -4.53 2.23 -12.19
CA VAL A 60 -5.01 2.26 -10.80
C VAL A 60 -5.30 3.68 -10.33
N PHE A 61 -4.49 4.67 -10.73
CA PHE A 61 -4.78 6.08 -10.45
C PHE A 61 -6.07 6.54 -11.11
N CYS A 62 -6.28 6.25 -12.40
CA CYS A 62 -7.48 6.67 -13.13
C CYS A 62 -8.74 6.04 -12.54
N ILE A 63 -8.72 4.74 -12.25
CA ILE A 63 -9.83 4.03 -11.62
C ILE A 63 -10.08 4.60 -10.22
N GLY A 64 -9.03 4.72 -9.40
CA GLY A 64 -9.15 5.27 -8.05
C GLY A 64 -9.65 6.71 -8.05
N PHE A 65 -9.22 7.53 -9.00
CA PHE A 65 -9.66 8.91 -9.16
C PHE A 65 -11.15 8.98 -9.53
N ALA A 66 -11.62 8.11 -10.42
CA ALA A 66 -13.05 7.99 -10.71
C ALA A 66 -13.85 7.61 -9.45
N LEU A 67 -13.36 6.65 -8.65
CA LEU A 67 -13.98 6.27 -7.37
C LEU A 67 -13.95 7.41 -6.33
N PHE A 68 -12.91 8.25 -6.35
CA PHE A 68 -12.83 9.45 -5.53
C PHE A 68 -13.87 10.50 -5.92
N LEU A 69 -14.09 10.72 -7.23
CA LEU A 69 -15.16 11.61 -7.72
C LEU A 69 -16.55 11.12 -7.28
N LEU A 70 -16.73 9.79 -7.22
CA LEU A 70 -17.95 9.15 -6.68
C LEU A 70 -18.02 9.14 -5.15
N ARG A 71 -17.03 9.72 -4.44
CA ARG A 71 -16.92 9.74 -2.96
C ARG A 71 -16.83 8.36 -2.30
N ILE A 72 -16.40 7.35 -3.05
CA ILE A 72 -16.18 5.99 -2.53
C ILE A 72 -14.80 5.90 -1.88
N PHE A 73 -13.77 6.49 -2.51
CA PHE A 73 -12.39 6.51 -2.00
C PHE A 73 -12.00 7.89 -1.49
N ALA A 74 -11.07 7.96 -0.53
CA ALA A 74 -10.43 9.21 -0.18
C ALA A 74 -9.28 9.51 -1.16
N GLY A 75 -9.03 10.80 -1.45
CA GLY A 75 -7.99 11.19 -2.40
C GLY A 75 -6.58 10.79 -1.97
N GLY A 76 -6.33 10.63 -0.66
CA GLY A 76 -5.05 10.13 -0.14
C GLY A 76 -4.80 8.68 -0.51
N ASP A 77 -5.82 7.83 -0.37
CA ASP A 77 -5.75 6.39 -0.65
C ASP A 77 -5.47 6.14 -2.14
N VAL A 78 -6.15 6.87 -3.01
CA VAL A 78 -5.94 6.80 -4.47
C VAL A 78 -4.50 7.09 -4.83
N LYS A 79 -3.94 8.18 -4.29
CA LYS A 79 -2.56 8.59 -4.60
C LYS A 79 -1.56 7.56 -4.09
N ILE A 80 -1.67 7.11 -2.84
CA ILE A 80 -0.67 6.21 -2.28
C ILE A 80 -0.76 4.81 -2.89
N LEU A 81 -1.96 4.33 -3.24
CA LEU A 81 -2.13 3.06 -3.95
C LEU A 81 -1.53 3.11 -5.35
N ALA A 82 -1.77 4.20 -6.09
CA ALA A 82 -1.13 4.41 -7.39
C ALA A 82 0.41 4.46 -7.28
N VAL A 83 0.95 5.13 -6.27
CA VAL A 83 2.39 5.17 -6.02
C VAL A 83 2.92 3.79 -5.65
N LEU A 84 2.21 3.02 -4.82
CA LEU A 84 2.59 1.65 -4.47
C LEU A 84 2.73 0.76 -5.72
N MET A 85 1.86 0.91 -6.72
CA MET A 85 1.94 0.14 -7.97
C MET A 85 3.27 0.30 -8.71
N LEU A 86 3.95 1.45 -8.58
CA LEU A 86 5.28 1.66 -9.16
C LEU A 86 6.35 0.74 -8.55
N PHE A 87 6.10 0.21 -7.36
CA PHE A 87 7.01 -0.68 -6.64
C PHE A 87 6.70 -2.16 -6.84
N ILE A 88 5.57 -2.50 -7.46
CA ILE A 88 5.16 -3.88 -7.71
C ILE A 88 5.80 -4.38 -9.01
N PRO A 89 6.55 -5.50 -9.00
CA PRO A 89 7.07 -6.09 -10.22
C PRO A 89 5.97 -6.44 -11.23
N SER A 90 6.16 -6.08 -12.49
CA SER A 90 5.17 -6.19 -13.56
C SER A 90 4.62 -7.62 -13.73
N GLY A 91 5.48 -8.63 -13.62
CA GLY A 91 5.09 -10.04 -13.69
C GLY A 91 4.31 -10.58 -12.48
N THR A 92 4.08 -9.76 -11.44
CA THR A 92 3.46 -10.20 -10.16
C THR A 92 2.14 -9.50 -9.85
N LEU A 93 1.56 -8.77 -10.80
CA LEU A 93 0.36 -7.95 -10.60
C LEU A 93 -0.86 -8.77 -10.12
N SER A 94 -1.09 -9.96 -10.67
CA SER A 94 -2.19 -10.84 -10.25
C SER A 94 -2.02 -11.33 -8.81
N LEU A 95 -0.79 -11.68 -8.43
CA LEU A 95 -0.46 -12.04 -7.06
C LEU A 95 -0.65 -10.85 -6.12
N PHE A 96 -0.21 -9.66 -6.54
CA PHE A 96 -0.42 -8.44 -5.77
C PHE A 96 -1.91 -8.15 -5.55
N ALA A 97 -2.77 -8.34 -6.56
CA ALA A 97 -4.22 -8.16 -6.42
C ALA A 97 -4.82 -9.13 -5.38
N LEU A 98 -4.35 -10.38 -5.34
CA LEU A 98 -4.76 -11.35 -4.32
C LEU A 98 -4.28 -10.93 -2.92
N VAL A 99 -3.01 -10.53 -2.79
CA VAL A 99 -2.43 -10.06 -1.52
C VAL A 99 -3.14 -8.79 -1.04
N PHE A 100 -3.44 -7.86 -1.94
CA PHE A 100 -4.18 -6.64 -1.64
C PHE A 100 -5.60 -6.94 -1.13
N SER A 101 -6.29 -7.90 -1.76
CA SER A 101 -7.61 -8.36 -1.31
C SER A 101 -7.56 -8.95 0.10
N GLY A 102 -6.56 -9.80 0.38
CA GLY A 102 -6.33 -10.34 1.73
C GLY A 102 -5.98 -9.25 2.75
N ALA A 103 -5.12 -8.30 2.38
CA ALA A 103 -4.74 -7.17 3.23
C ALA A 103 -5.92 -6.26 3.57
N MET A 104 -6.85 -6.06 2.63
CA MET A 104 -8.10 -5.34 2.87
C MET A 104 -8.97 -6.04 3.92
N LEU A 105 -9.16 -7.36 3.79
CA LEU A 105 -9.90 -8.15 4.78
C LEU A 105 -9.23 -8.10 6.16
N LEU A 106 -7.91 -8.26 6.21
CA LEU A 106 -7.14 -8.18 7.46
C LEU A 106 -7.24 -6.80 8.10
N GLY A 107 -7.16 -5.72 7.31
CA GLY A 107 -7.32 -4.36 7.80
C GLY A 107 -8.71 -4.12 8.40
N ILE A 108 -9.76 -4.61 7.74
CA ILE A 108 -11.14 -4.53 8.25
C ILE A 108 -11.25 -5.29 9.58
N VAL A 109 -10.79 -6.53 9.64
CA VAL A 109 -10.84 -7.36 10.86
C VAL A 109 -10.05 -6.73 12.00
N ALA A 110 -8.85 -6.23 11.73
CA ALA A 110 -8.02 -5.57 12.74
C ALA A 110 -8.68 -4.31 13.30
N VAL A 111 -9.20 -3.43 12.44
CA VAL A 111 -9.82 -2.17 12.88
C VAL A 111 -11.15 -2.42 13.59
N THR A 112 -11.98 -3.33 13.09
CA THR A 112 -13.25 -3.68 13.73
C THR A 112 -13.05 -4.40 15.05
N GLY A 113 -12.11 -5.34 15.12
CA GLY A 113 -11.74 -6.04 16.36
C GLY A 113 -11.19 -5.10 17.42
N THR A 114 -10.28 -4.19 17.06
CA THR A 114 -9.73 -3.19 18.00
C THR A 114 -10.79 -2.22 18.51
N ARG A 115 -11.74 -1.81 17.66
CA ARG A 115 -12.91 -1.00 18.07
C ARG A 115 -13.82 -1.78 19.03
N ALA A 116 -14.08 -3.06 18.76
CA ALA A 116 -14.94 -3.91 19.59
C ALA A 116 -14.33 -4.16 20.98
N LEU A 117 -13.01 -4.37 21.06
CA LEU A 117 -12.28 -4.59 22.32
C LEU A 117 -12.07 -3.30 23.15
N ALA A 118 -12.46 -2.13 22.62
CA ALA A 118 -12.39 -0.84 23.29
C ALA A 118 -11.02 -0.52 23.93
N LEU A 119 -9.92 -0.96 23.28
CA LEU A 119 -8.56 -0.92 23.81
C LEU A 119 -8.18 0.48 24.31
N PRO A 120 -7.90 0.67 25.61
CA PRO A 120 -7.68 1.99 26.21
C PRO A 120 -6.58 2.80 25.52
N GLN A 121 -5.51 2.12 25.11
CA GLN A 121 -4.30 2.66 24.51
C GLN A 121 -4.55 3.34 23.14
N LEU A 122 -5.57 2.88 22.42
CA LEU A 122 -5.90 3.33 21.06
C LEU A 122 -7.07 4.32 21.03
N ARG A 123 -7.70 4.62 22.18
CA ARG A 123 -8.86 5.53 22.26
C ARG A 123 -8.55 6.95 21.75
N GLY A 124 -7.29 7.36 21.77
CA GLY A 124 -6.84 8.64 21.23
C GLY A 124 -6.87 8.72 19.70
N TRP A 125 -6.87 7.58 19.00
CA TRP A 125 -6.74 7.53 17.55
C TRP A 125 -8.07 7.84 16.87
N VAL A 126 -8.05 8.68 15.83
CA VAL A 126 -9.24 9.09 15.09
C VAL A 126 -9.92 7.88 14.45
N SER A 127 -9.14 6.92 13.94
CA SER A 127 -9.66 5.69 13.35
C SER A 127 -10.47 4.84 14.31
N MET A 128 -10.28 4.94 15.62
CA MET A 128 -11.06 4.18 16.60
C MET A 128 -12.42 4.81 16.90
N ARG A 129 -12.59 6.10 16.59
CA ARG A 129 -13.84 6.85 16.83
C ARG A 129 -14.66 7.07 15.57
N ALA A 130 -14.03 7.14 14.40
CA ALA A 130 -14.70 7.36 13.13
C ALA A 130 -15.54 6.15 12.72
N ARG A 131 -16.87 6.26 12.86
CA ARG A 131 -17.82 5.21 12.41
C ARG A 131 -18.04 5.30 10.91
N GLY A 132 -18.13 4.15 10.24
CA GLY A 132 -18.40 4.06 8.80
C GLY A 132 -17.20 4.34 7.88
N LEU A 133 -16.09 4.87 8.41
CA LEU A 133 -14.85 5.09 7.68
C LEU A 133 -13.81 4.04 8.06
N MET A 134 -13.11 3.51 7.05
CA MET A 134 -12.01 2.56 7.24
C MET A 134 -10.68 3.19 6.84
N PRO A 135 -9.63 3.06 7.68
CA PRO A 135 -8.29 3.50 7.35
C PRO A 135 -7.71 2.57 6.26
N MET A 136 -7.94 2.90 4.99
CA MET A 136 -7.46 2.08 3.87
C MET A 136 -5.94 2.14 3.70
N GLY A 137 -5.29 3.20 4.16
CA GLY A 137 -3.84 3.32 4.22
C GLY A 137 -3.18 2.21 5.04
N LEU A 138 -3.84 1.70 6.09
CA LEU A 138 -3.39 0.47 6.77
C LEU A 138 -3.36 -0.72 5.80
N SER A 139 -4.48 -0.98 5.11
CA SER A 139 -4.60 -2.12 4.18
C SER A 139 -3.64 -2.01 3.00
N ILE A 140 -3.48 -0.81 2.42
CA ILE A 140 -2.53 -0.55 1.32
C ILE A 140 -1.10 -0.85 1.79
N SER A 141 -0.75 -0.43 3.01
CA SER A 141 0.58 -0.68 3.57
C SER A 141 0.81 -2.16 3.87
N LEU A 142 -0.19 -2.83 4.43
CA LEU A 142 -0.17 -4.29 4.64
C LEU A 142 -0.02 -5.05 3.31
N ALA A 143 -0.66 -4.58 2.25
CA ALA A 143 -0.55 -5.20 0.93
C ALA A 143 0.87 -5.08 0.36
N GLY A 144 1.48 -3.89 0.44
CA GLY A 144 2.85 -3.69 -0.04
C GLY A 144 3.87 -4.53 0.73
N ILE A 145 3.77 -4.54 2.07
CA ILE A 145 4.67 -5.32 2.93
C ILE A 145 4.41 -6.83 2.78
N GLY A 146 3.14 -7.23 2.71
CA GLY A 146 2.73 -8.62 2.49
C GLY A 146 3.23 -9.15 1.14
N HIS A 147 3.14 -8.34 0.09
CA HIS A 147 3.62 -8.72 -1.24
C HIS A 147 5.14 -8.93 -1.24
N LEU A 148 5.87 -8.03 -0.58
CA LEU A 148 7.31 -8.17 -0.38
C LEU A 148 7.64 -9.49 0.35
N ALA A 149 6.93 -9.79 1.43
CA ALA A 149 7.13 -11.01 2.21
C ALA A 149 6.83 -12.28 1.41
N VAL A 150 5.71 -12.32 0.67
CA VAL A 150 5.33 -13.46 -0.17
C VAL A 150 6.37 -13.69 -1.26
N LEU A 151 6.81 -12.65 -1.97
CA LEU A 151 7.84 -12.79 -3.01
C LEU A 151 9.18 -13.24 -2.44
N TYR A 152 9.54 -12.77 -1.24
CA TYR A 152 10.75 -13.22 -0.56
C TYR A 152 10.67 -14.71 -0.17
N ALA A 153 9.53 -15.16 0.35
CA ALA A 153 9.28 -16.55 0.69
C ALA A 153 9.35 -17.47 -0.54
N LEU A 154 8.68 -17.09 -1.64
CA LEU A 154 8.68 -17.85 -2.90
C LEU A 154 10.08 -17.99 -3.51
N LYS A 155 10.89 -16.92 -3.44
CA LYS A 155 12.28 -16.95 -3.90
C LYS A 155 13.15 -17.87 -3.04
N THR A 156 12.88 -17.96 -1.75
CA THR A 156 13.64 -18.81 -0.83
C THR A 156 13.27 -20.28 -1.01
N SER A 157 12.00 -20.59 -1.25
CA SER A 157 11.56 -21.97 -1.54
C SER A 157 12.10 -22.51 -2.86
N SER A 158 12.35 -21.68 -3.87
CA SER A 158 12.97 -22.13 -5.13
C SER A 158 14.49 -22.36 -5.01
N LEU A 159 15.09 -22.03 -3.86
CA LEU A 159 16.52 -22.22 -3.58
C LEU A 159 16.78 -23.42 -2.64
N MET A 160 15.72 -24.08 -2.14
CA MET A 160 15.83 -25.30 -1.35
C MET A 160 15.56 -26.52 -2.25
N PRO A 161 16.55 -27.42 -2.42
CA PRO A 161 16.39 -28.66 -3.20
C PRO A 161 15.50 -29.70 -2.52
#